data_AF-A0A930AX50-F1
#
_entry.id   AF-A0A930AX50-F1
#
_cell.length_a   1.000
_cell.length_b   1.000
_cell.length_c   1.000
_cell.angle_alpha   90.00
_cell.angle_beta   90.00
_cell.angle_gamma   90.00
#
_symmetry.space_group_name_H-M   'P 1'
#
loop_
_entity.id
_entity.type
_entity.pdbx_description
1 polymer ?
#
loop_
_entity_poly.entity_id
_entity_poly.type
_entity_poly.pdbx_seq_one_letter_code
_entity_poly.pdbx_strand_id
1 'polypeptide(L)' 'TVNPEYGYEFSHTLETQIRGQLKNGLAMIDFYESRDKRHRLSRYGSDYIATLCIKL' A
#
# COMPACT_ATOMS: atom_id res chain seq x y z
N THR A 1 20.91 -0.77 11.03
CA THR A 1 20.05 -1.64 11.85
C THR A 1 18.74 -0.92 12.09
N VAL A 2 17.59 -1.59 11.94
CA VAL A 2 16.28 -0.94 12.04
C VAL A 2 15.79 -0.95 13.50
N ASN A 3 15.24 0.18 13.99
CA ASN A 3 14.82 0.34 15.39
C ASN A 3 13.34 -0.09 15.57
N PRO A 4 13.06 -1.11 16.42
CA PRO A 4 11.72 -1.64 16.63
C PRO A 4 10.79 -0.76 17.49
N GLU A 5 11.29 0.29 18.14
CA GLU A 5 10.45 1.20 18.95
C GLU A 5 9.72 2.26 18.12
N TYR A 6 10.19 2.52 16.89
CA TYR A 6 9.53 3.42 15.97
C TYR A 6 8.65 2.62 15.02
N GLY A 7 7.35 2.94 14.99
CA GLY A 7 6.46 2.41 13.96
C GLY A 7 7.01 2.76 12.57
N TYR A 8 6.99 1.80 11.65
CA TYR A 8 7.35 2.04 10.27
C TYR A 8 6.34 3.02 9.65
N GLU A 9 6.76 4.27 9.48
CA GLU A 9 6.01 5.23 8.70
C GLU A 9 6.43 5.06 7.24
N PHE A 10 5.54 4.49 6.42
CA PHE A 10 5.68 4.65 4.98
C PHE A 10 5.53 6.14 4.71
N SER A 11 6.56 6.77 4.13
CA SER A 11 6.74 8.22 4.02
C SER A 11 5.60 9.00 3.35
N HIS A 12 4.57 8.31 2.87
CA HIS A 12 3.43 8.86 2.16
C HIS A 12 2.16 8.06 2.52
N THR A 13 1.04 8.76 2.68
CA THR A 13 -0.27 8.12 2.79
C THR A 13 -0.58 7.30 1.53
N LEU A 14 -1.44 6.29 1.65
CA LEU A 14 -1.94 5.53 0.50
C LEU A 14 -2.55 6.46 -0.56
N GLU A 15 -3.26 7.51 -0.12
CA GLU A 15 -3.79 8.54 -1.00
C GLU A 15 -2.68 9.22 -1.80
N THR A 16 -1.60 9.68 -1.15
CA THR A 16 -0.50 10.36 -1.83
C THR A 16 0.21 9.44 -2.82
N GLN A 17 0.38 8.16 -2.47
CA GLN A 17 0.96 7.16 -3.38
C GLN A 17 0.09 6.97 -4.64
N ILE A 18 -1.21 6.72 -4.46
CA ILE A 18 -2.15 6.51 -5.58
C ILE A 18 -2.26 7.77 -6.44
N ARG A 19 -2.45 8.94 -5.81
CA ARG A 19 -2.58 10.21 -6.51
C ARG A 19 -1.33 10.56 -7.31
N GLY A 20 -0.14 10.21 -6.80
CA GLY A 20 1.12 10.36 -7.53
C GLY A 20 1.14 9.59 -8.85
N GLN A 21 0.67 8.33 -8.87
CA GLN A 21 0.59 7.54 -10.10
C GLN A 21 -0.38 8.15 -11.11
N LEU A 22 -1.59 8.52 -10.64
CA LEU A 22 -2.63 9.09 -11.50
C LEU A 22 -2.23 10.44 -12.10
N LYS A 23 -1.59 11.33 -11.30
CA LYS A 23 -1.08 12.62 -11.79
C LYS A 23 0.00 12.48 -12.85
N ASN A 24 0.76 11.38 -12.84
CA ASN A 24 1.76 11.06 -13.86
C ASN A 24 1.15 10.38 -15.11
N GLY A 25 -0.18 10.32 -15.22
CA GLY A 25 -0.87 9.81 -16.40
C GLY A 25 -0.93 8.28 -16.48
N LEU A 26 -0.62 7.57 -15.40
CA LEU A 26 -0.87 6.13 -15.34
C LEU A 26 -2.35 5.86 -15.09
N ALA A 27 -2.89 4.87 -15.80
CA ALA A 27 -4.21 4.33 -15.52
C ALA A 27 -4.09 3.20 -14.50
N MET A 28 -4.80 3.32 -13.37
CA MET A 28 -4.95 2.21 -12.45
C MET A 28 -5.95 1.22 -13.04
N ILE A 29 -5.52 -0.02 -13.21
CA ILE A 29 -6.34 -1.10 -13.78
C ILE A 29 -6.68 -2.18 -12.75
N ASP A 30 -5.98 -2.22 -11.63
CA ASP A 30 -6.29 -3.15 -10.53
C ASP A 30 -5.88 -2.58 -9.16
N PHE A 31 -6.58 -3.04 -8.12
CA PHE A 31 -6.35 -2.70 -6.72
C PHE A 31 -6.53 -3.96 -5.86
N TYR A 32 -5.47 -4.37 -5.18
CA TYR A 32 -5.44 -5.58 -4.38
C TYR A 32 -5.30 -5.25 -2.90
N GLU A 33 -6.12 -5.89 -2.07
CA GLU A 33 -6.09 -5.83 -0.61
C GLU A 33 -6.09 -7.25 -0.04
N SER A 34 -5.12 -7.54 0.83
CA SER A 34 -5.00 -8.82 1.52
C SER A 34 -5.44 -8.71 2.97
N ARG A 35 -6.02 -9.82 3.47
CA ARG A 35 -6.35 -10.08 4.87
C ARG A 35 -6.05 -11.53 5.21
N ASP A 36 -4.82 -11.98 4.95
CA ASP A 36 -4.45 -13.37 5.19
C ASP A 36 -4.52 -13.68 6.69
N LYS A 37 -5.44 -14.57 7.09
CA LYS A 37 -5.65 -14.95 8.49
C LYS A 37 -4.43 -15.63 9.13
N ARG A 38 -3.48 -16.12 8.32
CA ARG A 38 -2.19 -16.67 8.79
C ARG A 38 -1.27 -15.58 9.32
N HIS A 39 -1.45 -14.32 8.90
CA HIS A 39 -0.63 -13.20 9.33
C HIS A 39 -1.16 -12.56 10.60
N ARG A 40 -0.26 -12.34 11.56
CA ARG A 40 -0.61 -11.89 12.90
C ARG A 40 -1.25 -10.49 12.92
N LEU A 41 -0.92 -9.65 11.93
CA LEU A 41 -1.40 -8.28 11.80
C LEU A 41 -2.80 -8.18 11.17
N SER A 42 -3.25 -9.20 10.43
CA SER A 42 -4.56 -9.23 9.76
C SER A 42 -5.76 -9.12 10.69
N ARG A 43 -5.53 -9.30 12.00
CA ARG A 43 -6.55 -9.09 13.04
C ARG A 43 -6.86 -7.61 13.30
N TYR A 44 -5.95 -6.72 12.94
CA TYR A 44 -6.05 -5.28 13.18
C TYR A 44 -6.42 -4.48 11.93
N GLY A 45 -6.33 -5.10 10.76
CA GLY A 45 -6.60 -4.47 9.46
C GLY A 45 -6.06 -5.29 8.32
N SER A 46 -6.07 -4.74 7.12
CA SER A 46 -5.45 -5.37 5.95
C SER A 46 -3.93 -5.38 6.09
N ASP A 47 -3.35 -6.53 5.80
CA ASP A 47 -1.92 -6.77 6.01
C ASP A 47 -1.07 -6.39 4.79
N TYR A 48 -1.69 -6.28 3.62
CA TYR A 48 -1.03 -5.85 2.41
C TYR A 48 -2.00 -5.15 1.44
N ILE A 49 -1.50 -4.14 0.76
CA ILE A 49 -2.20 -3.41 -0.30
C ILE A 49 -1.24 -3.26 -1.48
N ALA A 50 -1.74 -3.47 -2.70
CA ALA A 50 -1.00 -3.23 -3.93
C ALA A 50 -1.90 -2.58 -4.99
N THR A 51 -1.29 -1.77 -5.85
CA THR A 51 -1.95 -1.16 -7.00
C THR A 51 -1.25 -1.57 -8.29
N LEU A 52 -2.03 -1.83 -9.33
CA LEU A 52 -1.52 -2.05 -10.67
C LEU A 52 -1.88 -0.85 -11.54
N CYS A 53 -0.86 -0.10 -11.92
CA CYS A 53 -0.98 1.05 -12.80
C CYS A 53 -0.17 0.83 -14.08
N ILE A 54 -0.75 1.13 -15.24
CA ILE A 54 -0.09 1.02 -16.55
C ILE A 54 -0.01 2.40 -17.21
N LYS A 55 1.01 2.58 -18.06
CA LYS A 55 1.05 3.70 -18.98
C LYS A 55 0.27 3.32 -20.24
N LEU A 56 -0.71 4.16 -20.60
CA LEU A 56 -1.43 4.03 -21.88
C LEU A 56 -0.57 4.50 -23.05
#